data_AF-A0A7C9QUM6-F1
#
_entry.id   AF-A0A7C9QUM6-F1
#
_cell.length_a   1.000
_cell.length_b   1.000
_cell.length_c   1.000
_cell.angle_alpha   90.00
_cell.angle_beta   90.00
_cell.angle_gamma   90.00
#
_symmetry.space_group_name_H-M   'P 1'
#
loop_
_entity.id
_entity.type
_entity.pdbx_description
1 polymer ?
#
loop_
_entity_poly.entity_id
_entity_poly.type
_entity_poly.pdbx_seq_one_letter_code
_entity_poly.pdbx_strand_id
1 'polypeptide(L)'
;MDLQRLAKVLALAASDNDAEALGALRAAHRLLAEAGSDFVALADVLAGGDGAGRSALEDAVFHLRNEVRELKCENERLRQGRAADGTPTSMFEAARAASDVIRLRAELAEAQETLAEERAAQAGLRRTVQEVQAELAVAIGRLSDAEVRKLRLEAENRRLAVELEQARILPPGLPAELLPQETKAERKPRGVRSRVPANQYALF
;
A
#
# COMPACT_ATOMS: atom_id res chain seq x y z
N MET A 1 -22.06 15.00 56.15
CA MET A 1 -21.64 14.13 55.03
C MET A 1 -22.81 14.09 54.04
N ASP A 2 -22.56 14.34 52.76
CA ASP A 2 -23.62 14.41 51.75
C ASP A 2 -23.96 12.97 51.30
N LEU A 3 -24.78 12.26 52.10
CA LEU A 3 -25.08 10.82 51.96
C LEU A 3 -25.57 10.43 50.56
N GLN A 4 -26.25 11.37 49.87
CA GLN A 4 -26.70 11.20 48.49
C GLN A 4 -25.54 11.11 47.48
N ARG A 5 -24.42 11.82 47.72
CA ARG A 5 -23.23 11.74 46.86
C ARG A 5 -22.50 10.41 47.05
N LEU A 6 -22.37 9.94 48.29
CA LEU A 6 -21.77 8.63 48.58
C LEU A 6 -22.60 7.50 47.96
N ALA A 7 -23.92 7.51 48.16
CA ALA A 7 -24.83 6.51 47.59
C ALA A 7 -24.78 6.47 46.05
N LYS A 8 -24.68 7.64 45.39
CA LYS A 8 -24.58 7.73 43.94
C LYS A 8 -23.25 7.19 43.41
N VAL A 9 -22.14 7.44 44.10
CA VAL A 9 -20.82 6.91 43.73
C VAL A 9 -20.74 5.40 43.97
N LEU A 10 -21.36 4.90 45.04
CA LEU A 10 -21.45 3.45 45.30
C LEU A 10 -22.38 2.72 44.32
N ALA A 11 -23.48 3.35 43.89
CA ALA A 11 -24.32 2.81 42.82
C ALA A 11 -23.57 2.76 41.47
N LEU A 12 -22.70 3.73 41.20
CA LEU A 12 -21.82 3.71 40.03
C LEU A 12 -20.73 2.64 40.12
N ALA A 13 -20.29 2.29 41.34
CA ALA A 13 -19.34 1.21 41.60
C ALA A 13 -19.95 -0.19 41.40
N ALA A 14 -21.27 -0.31 41.38
CA ALA A 14 -22.00 -1.54 41.04
C ALA A 14 -22.30 -1.67 39.52
N SER A 15 -21.67 -0.83 38.69
CA SER A 15 -21.80 -0.87 37.23
C SER A 15 -20.90 -1.95 36.62
N ASP A 16 -21.36 -2.61 35.54
CA ASP A 16 -20.66 -3.70 34.82
C ASP A 16 -19.36 -3.29 34.09
N ASN A 17 -18.87 -2.06 34.29
CA ASN A 17 -17.65 -1.55 33.69
C ASN A 17 -16.54 -1.43 34.75
N ASP A 18 -15.60 -2.37 34.75
CA ASP A 18 -14.54 -2.51 35.75
C ASP A 18 -13.69 -1.25 35.94
N ALA A 19 -13.41 -0.51 34.86
CA ALA A 19 -12.59 0.70 34.92
C ALA A 19 -13.33 1.85 35.64
N GLU A 20 -14.62 1.97 35.41
CA GLU A 20 -15.49 2.96 36.06
C GLU A 20 -15.80 2.55 37.51
N ALA A 21 -15.99 1.25 37.75
CA ALA A 21 -16.20 0.69 39.09
C ALA A 21 -14.98 0.93 39.99
N LEU A 22 -13.76 0.67 39.50
CA LEU A 22 -12.53 0.95 40.24
C LEU A 22 -12.30 2.46 40.46
N GLY A 23 -12.65 3.29 39.48
CA GLY A 23 -12.61 4.75 39.61
C GLY A 23 -13.57 5.26 40.70
N ALA A 24 -14.79 4.75 40.71
CA ALA A 24 -15.83 5.06 41.69
C ALA A 24 -15.46 4.58 43.10
N LEU A 25 -14.88 3.38 43.24
CA LEU A 25 -14.41 2.85 44.53
C LEU A 25 -13.29 3.71 45.12
N ARG A 26 -12.34 4.17 44.30
CA ARG A 26 -11.28 5.08 44.76
C ARG A 26 -11.83 6.45 45.18
N ALA A 27 -12.86 6.95 44.47
CA ALA A 27 -13.52 8.20 44.84
C ALA A 27 -14.32 8.07 46.15
N ALA A 28 -15.06 6.98 46.32
CA ALA A 28 -15.76 6.67 47.56
C ALA A 28 -14.77 6.53 48.74
N HIS A 29 -13.62 5.89 48.54
CA HIS A 29 -12.58 5.78 49.56
C HIS A 29 -12.02 7.14 49.99
N ARG A 30 -11.82 8.06 49.05
CA ARG A 30 -11.36 9.42 49.39
C ARG A 30 -12.41 10.19 50.20
N LEU A 31 -13.67 10.12 49.79
CA LEU A 31 -14.78 10.77 50.48
C LEU A 31 -15.00 10.23 51.90
N LEU A 32 -14.75 8.94 52.11
CA LEU A 32 -14.82 8.30 53.43
C LEU A 32 -13.63 8.67 54.32
N ALA A 33 -12.42 8.69 53.75
CA ALA A 33 -11.22 9.13 54.45
C ALA A 33 -11.30 10.60 54.90
N GLU A 34 -11.85 11.49 54.05
CA GLU A 34 -12.10 12.90 54.40
C GLU A 34 -13.15 13.07 55.52
N ALA A 35 -14.09 12.13 55.62
CA ALA A 35 -15.10 12.09 56.67
C ALA A 35 -14.65 11.36 57.95
N GLY A 36 -13.40 10.87 58.02
CA GLY A 36 -12.85 10.14 59.16
C GLY A 36 -13.57 8.83 59.45
N SER A 37 -14.25 8.24 58.46
CA SER A 37 -15.06 7.04 58.60
C SER A 37 -14.45 5.90 57.77
N ASP A 38 -14.18 4.76 58.39
CA ASP A 38 -13.65 3.59 57.67
C ASP A 38 -14.76 2.87 56.90
N PHE A 39 -14.42 2.36 55.72
CA PHE A 39 -15.32 1.54 54.90
C PHE A 39 -15.90 0.35 55.67
N VAL A 40 -15.08 -0.25 56.55
CA VAL A 40 -15.48 -1.37 57.41
C VAL A 40 -16.47 -0.91 58.48
N ALA A 41 -16.26 0.26 59.10
CA ALA A 41 -17.20 0.83 60.06
C ALA A 41 -18.54 1.23 59.42
N LEU A 42 -18.52 1.71 58.17
CA LEU A 42 -19.73 2.03 57.41
C LEU A 42 -20.48 0.76 56.97
N ALA A 43 -19.74 -0.27 56.57
CA ALA A 43 -20.27 -1.60 56.27
C ALA A 43 -20.85 -2.28 57.52
N ASP A 44 -20.25 -2.12 58.70
CA ASP A 44 -20.78 -2.61 59.98
C ASP A 44 -22.06 -1.86 60.41
N VAL A 45 -22.16 -0.55 60.13
CA VAL A 45 -23.38 0.23 60.38
C VAL A 45 -24.50 -0.14 59.39
N LEU A 46 -24.17 -0.42 58.13
CA LEU A 46 -25.13 -0.88 57.11
C LEU A 46 -25.53 -2.35 57.31
N ALA A 47 -24.60 -3.21 57.74
CA ALA A 47 -24.86 -4.61 58.09
C ALA A 47 -25.52 -4.75 59.48
N GLY A 48 -25.48 -3.69 60.29
CA GLY A 48 -26.26 -3.57 61.53
C GLY A 48 -27.77 -3.42 61.30
N GLY A 49 -28.22 -3.19 60.05
CA GLY A 49 -29.61 -3.30 59.63
C GLY A 49 -29.90 -4.68 59.07
N ASP A 50 -30.66 -5.49 59.82
CA ASP A 50 -31.14 -6.85 59.54
C ASP A 50 -30.12 -7.83 58.90
N GLY A 51 -29.83 -8.93 59.61
CA GLY A 51 -28.76 -9.91 59.34
C GLY A 51 -28.66 -10.55 57.95
N ALA A 52 -29.56 -10.22 57.01
CA ALA A 52 -29.44 -10.57 55.60
C ALA A 52 -28.24 -9.88 54.90
N GLY A 53 -27.93 -8.62 55.26
CA GLY A 53 -26.79 -7.89 54.66
C GLY A 53 -25.42 -8.45 55.05
N ARG A 54 -25.32 -8.98 56.28
CA ARG A 54 -24.11 -9.63 56.78
C ARG A 54 -23.84 -10.97 56.09
N SER A 55 -24.87 -11.80 55.87
CA SER A 55 -24.74 -13.06 55.14
C SER A 55 -24.30 -12.83 53.69
N ALA A 56 -24.91 -11.85 53.00
CA ALA A 56 -24.53 -11.53 51.62
C ALA A 56 -23.08 -11.01 51.50
N LEU A 57 -22.61 -10.28 52.51
CA LEU A 57 -21.23 -9.80 52.57
C LEU A 57 -20.25 -10.95 52.86
N GLU A 58 -20.62 -11.88 53.74
CA GLU A 58 -19.84 -13.09 54.02
C GLU A 58 -19.71 -13.98 52.77
N ASP A 59 -20.79 -14.14 52.00
CA ASP A 59 -20.79 -14.88 50.72
C ASP A 59 -19.92 -14.17 49.66
N ALA A 60 -20.04 -12.85 49.51
CA ALA A 60 -19.20 -12.08 48.59
C ALA A 60 -17.71 -12.15 48.94
N VAL A 61 -17.38 -12.09 50.23
CA VAL A 61 -15.99 -12.28 50.72
C VAL A 61 -15.49 -13.69 50.44
N PHE A 62 -16.35 -14.70 50.56
CA PHE A 62 -15.99 -16.08 50.22
C PHE A 62 -15.71 -16.25 48.73
N HIS A 63 -16.55 -15.68 47.85
CA HIS A 63 -16.33 -15.67 46.40
C HIS A 63 -15.03 -14.97 46.02
N LEU A 64 -14.78 -13.76 46.54
CA LEU A 64 -13.53 -13.04 46.31
C LEU A 64 -12.29 -13.81 46.77
N ARG A 65 -12.37 -14.52 47.90
CA ARG A 65 -11.26 -15.37 48.38
C ARG A 65 -10.98 -16.53 47.45
N ASN A 66 -12.02 -17.17 46.90
CA ASN A 66 -11.86 -18.25 45.93
C ASN A 66 -11.27 -17.73 44.61
N GLU A 67 -11.77 -16.60 44.11
CA GLU A 67 -11.27 -15.98 42.89
C GLU A 67 -9.79 -15.55 43.04
N VAL A 68 -9.41 -14.95 44.17
CA VAL A 68 -8.00 -14.64 44.46
C VAL A 68 -7.14 -15.90 44.50
N ARG A 69 -7.67 -17.03 44.99
CA ARG A 69 -6.96 -18.31 45.00
C ARG A 69 -6.80 -18.86 43.58
N GLU A 70 -7.83 -18.79 42.75
CA GLU A 70 -7.80 -19.20 41.34
C GLU A 70 -6.81 -18.34 40.53
N LEU A 71 -6.88 -17.02 40.67
CA LEU A 71 -5.95 -16.10 40.00
C LEU A 71 -4.50 -16.34 40.43
N LYS A 72 -4.25 -16.71 41.70
CA LYS A 72 -2.90 -17.10 42.15
C LYS A 72 -2.43 -18.39 41.50
N CYS A 73 -3.28 -19.42 41.45
CA CYS A 73 -2.99 -20.68 40.78
C CYS A 73 -2.74 -20.46 39.27
N GLU A 74 -3.53 -19.61 38.62
CA GLU A 74 -3.36 -19.26 37.22
C GLU A 74 -2.08 -18.45 36.99
N ASN A 75 -1.77 -17.47 37.85
CA ASN A 75 -0.52 -16.72 37.75
C ASN A 75 0.70 -17.64 37.92
N GLU A 76 0.64 -18.59 38.85
CA GLU A 76 1.69 -19.57 39.07
C GLU A 76 1.84 -20.53 37.90
N ARG A 77 0.72 -21.00 37.33
CA ARG A 77 0.71 -21.76 36.07
C ARG A 77 1.29 -20.97 34.91
N LEU A 78 0.94 -19.68 34.76
CA LEU A 78 1.48 -18.81 33.73
C LEU A 78 2.97 -18.54 33.94
N ARG A 79 3.45 -18.44 35.18
CA ARG A 79 4.89 -18.33 35.48
C ARG A 79 5.63 -19.61 35.11
N GLN A 80 5.06 -20.78 35.40
CA GLN A 80 5.62 -22.07 35.03
C GLN A 80 5.60 -22.28 33.51
N GLY A 81 4.52 -21.89 32.82
CA GLY A 81 4.43 -21.92 31.35
C GLY A 81 5.34 -20.91 30.67
N ARG A 82 5.50 -19.71 31.24
CA ARG A 82 6.40 -18.67 30.73
C ARG A 82 7.88 -19.00 30.95
N ALA A 83 8.19 -19.81 31.97
CA ALA A 83 9.51 -20.40 32.13
C ALA A 83 9.84 -21.44 31.03
N ALA A 84 8.82 -22.06 30.41
CA ALA A 84 8.99 -22.94 29.26
C ALA A 84 9.14 -22.18 27.93
N ASP A 85 8.61 -20.95 27.82
CA ASP A 85 8.46 -20.24 26.54
C ASP A 85 9.36 -19.00 26.34
N GLY A 86 10.43 -18.79 27.13
CA GLY A 86 11.32 -17.66 26.78
C GLY A 86 12.43 -17.26 27.74
N THR A 87 12.59 -17.91 28.89
CA THR A 87 13.84 -17.77 29.65
C THR A 87 14.81 -18.85 29.19
N PRO A 88 15.91 -18.50 28.50
CA PRO A 88 16.91 -19.49 28.13
C PRO A 88 17.39 -20.17 29.41
N THR A 89 17.28 -21.49 29.46
CA THR A 89 17.58 -22.27 30.68
C THR A 89 19.08 -22.30 30.98
N SER A 90 19.88 -21.88 29.99
CA SER A 90 21.32 -21.63 30.12
C SER A 90 21.77 -20.40 29.33
N MET A 91 22.88 -19.80 29.75
CA MET A 91 23.54 -18.71 29.01
C MET A 91 23.92 -19.14 27.58
N PHE A 92 24.16 -20.43 27.36
CA PHE A 92 24.46 -21.00 26.05
C PHE A 92 23.24 -20.95 25.11
N GLU A 93 22.05 -21.30 25.60
CA GLU A 93 20.80 -21.16 24.83
C GLU A 93 20.48 -19.70 24.52
N ALA A 94 20.75 -18.80 25.47
CA ALA A 94 20.58 -17.36 25.27
C ALA A 94 21.49 -16.85 24.14
N ALA A 95 22.76 -17.26 24.16
CA ALA A 95 23.74 -16.88 23.15
C ALA A 95 23.38 -17.45 21.77
N ARG A 96 22.88 -18.69 21.71
CA ARG A 96 22.42 -19.33 20.47
C ARG A 96 21.18 -18.65 19.90
N ALA A 97 20.18 -18.36 20.73
CA ALA A 97 19.00 -17.62 20.30
C ALA A 97 19.37 -16.22 19.79
N ALA A 98 20.31 -15.54 20.45
CA ALA A 98 20.82 -14.25 19.99
C ALA A 98 21.58 -14.37 18.65
N SER A 99 22.41 -15.40 18.47
CA SER A 99 23.10 -15.62 17.19
C SER A 99 22.12 -15.93 16.05
N ASP A 100 21.07 -16.70 16.32
CA ASP A 100 20.03 -17.03 15.35
C ASP A 100 19.25 -15.78 14.95
N VAL A 101 18.92 -14.90 15.91
CA VAL A 101 18.27 -13.61 15.62
C VAL A 101 19.16 -12.69 14.79
N ILE A 102 20.46 -12.62 15.09
CA ILE A 102 21.42 -11.82 14.30
C ILE A 102 21.49 -12.35 12.87
N ARG A 103 21.60 -13.67 12.70
CA ARG A 103 21.64 -14.33 11.40
C ARG A 103 20.36 -14.07 10.61
N LEU A 104 19.19 -14.28 11.21
CA LEU A 104 17.89 -14.03 10.55
C LEU A 104 17.71 -12.56 10.17
N ARG A 105 18.24 -11.62 10.96
CA ARG A 105 18.24 -10.19 10.60
C ARG A 105 19.15 -9.90 9.41
N ALA A 106 20.31 -10.55 9.32
CA ALA A 106 21.19 -10.42 8.17
C ALA A 106 20.54 -10.99 6.90
N GLU A 107 19.98 -12.20 6.99
CA GLU A 107 19.22 -12.83 5.89
C GLU A 107 18.03 -11.96 5.45
N LEU A 108 17.31 -11.34 6.40
CA LEU A 108 16.23 -10.42 6.10
C LEU A 108 16.72 -9.16 5.37
N ALA A 109 17.85 -8.59 5.79
CA ALA A 109 18.43 -7.41 5.15
C ALA A 109 18.86 -7.71 3.70
N GLU A 110 19.51 -8.86 3.49
CA GLU A 110 19.91 -9.32 2.15
C GLU A 110 18.70 -9.60 1.25
N ALA A 111 17.66 -10.23 1.79
CA ALA A 111 16.40 -10.44 1.07
C ALA A 111 15.69 -9.11 0.71
N GLN A 112 15.82 -8.09 1.56
CA GLN A 112 15.25 -6.76 1.27
C GLN A 112 16.05 -6.02 0.20
N GLU A 113 17.37 -6.14 0.21
CA GLU A 113 18.26 -5.55 -0.80
C GLU A 113 18.00 -6.17 -2.18
N THR A 114 18.02 -7.51 -2.26
CA THR A 114 17.72 -8.24 -3.52
C THR A 114 16.32 -7.90 -4.04
N LEU A 115 15.30 -7.82 -3.17
CA LEU A 115 13.96 -7.39 -3.57
C LEU A 115 13.93 -5.96 -4.13
N ALA A 116 14.73 -5.04 -3.57
CA ALA A 116 14.82 -3.67 -4.06
C ALA A 116 15.48 -3.61 -5.44
N GLU A 117 16.54 -4.38 -5.66
CA GLU A 117 17.21 -4.52 -6.97
C GLU A 117 16.27 -5.09 -8.03
N GLU A 118 15.58 -6.19 -7.72
CA GLU A 118 14.60 -6.80 -8.62
C GLU A 118 13.46 -5.86 -8.98
N ARG A 119 12.96 -5.07 -8.01
CA ARG A 119 11.95 -4.05 -8.29
C ARG A 119 12.47 -2.94 -9.19
N ALA A 120 13.71 -2.52 -9.02
CA ALA A 120 14.35 -1.53 -9.88
C ALA A 120 14.54 -2.09 -11.31
N ALA A 121 14.99 -3.34 -11.44
CA ALA A 121 15.12 -4.02 -12.72
C ALA A 121 13.76 -4.18 -13.42
N GLN A 122 12.72 -4.59 -12.69
CA GLN A 122 11.36 -4.71 -13.22
C GLN A 122 10.81 -3.35 -13.68
N ALA A 123 11.07 -2.27 -12.94
CA ALA A 123 10.69 -0.92 -13.34
C ALA A 123 11.42 -0.48 -14.63
N GLY A 124 12.71 -0.81 -14.74
CA GLY A 124 13.49 -0.61 -15.97
C GLY A 124 12.90 -1.34 -17.17
N LEU A 125 12.62 -2.64 -17.01
CA LEU A 125 12.01 -3.47 -18.05
C LEU A 125 10.62 -2.97 -18.49
N ARG A 126 9.81 -2.47 -17.55
CA ARG A 126 8.51 -1.89 -17.91
C ARG A 126 8.66 -0.65 -18.79
N ARG A 127 9.66 0.20 -18.52
CA ARG A 127 9.95 1.38 -19.34
C ARG A 127 10.41 0.97 -20.74
N THR A 128 11.35 0.02 -20.84
CA THR A 128 11.82 -0.44 -22.16
C THR A 128 10.69 -1.07 -22.98
N VAL A 129 9.80 -1.85 -22.35
CA VAL A 129 8.61 -2.38 -23.04
C VAL A 129 7.70 -1.27 -23.55
N GLN A 130 7.48 -0.22 -22.75
CA GLN A 130 6.66 0.93 -23.17
C GLN A 130 7.30 1.68 -24.34
N GLU A 131 8.62 1.88 -24.32
CA GLU A 131 9.36 2.50 -25.42
C GLU A 131 9.25 1.69 -26.70
N VAL A 132 9.49 0.37 -26.62
CA VAL A 132 9.36 -0.54 -27.77
C VAL A 132 7.93 -0.57 -28.32
N GLN A 133 6.92 -0.53 -27.45
CA GLN A 133 5.52 -0.43 -27.88
C GLN A 133 5.21 0.88 -28.61
N ALA A 134 5.76 2.00 -28.13
CA ALA A 134 5.60 3.30 -28.77
C ALA A 134 6.29 3.32 -30.15
N GLU A 135 7.51 2.79 -30.24
CA GLU A 135 8.24 2.65 -31.50
C GLU A 135 7.50 1.74 -32.50
N LEU A 136 6.96 0.62 -32.02
CA LEU A 136 6.16 -0.29 -32.84
C LEU A 136 4.89 0.40 -33.37
N ALA A 137 4.20 1.18 -32.54
CA ALA A 137 3.02 1.94 -32.98
C ALA A 137 3.37 2.95 -34.09
N VAL A 138 4.51 3.66 -33.96
CA VAL A 138 5.00 4.56 -35.01
C VAL A 138 5.35 3.80 -36.28
N ALA A 139 6.00 2.64 -36.18
CA ALA A 139 6.33 1.80 -37.33
C ALA A 139 5.08 1.29 -38.06
N ILE A 140 4.06 0.86 -37.32
CA ILE A 140 2.77 0.44 -37.88
C ILE A 140 2.10 1.60 -38.63
N GLY A 141 2.08 2.81 -38.05
CA GLY A 141 1.52 3.99 -38.72
C GLY A 141 2.25 4.33 -40.03
N ARG A 142 3.58 4.23 -40.04
CA ARG A 142 4.38 4.42 -41.27
C ARG A 142 4.10 3.35 -42.32
N LEU A 143 3.91 2.10 -41.89
CA LEU A 143 3.56 0.99 -42.79
C LEU A 143 2.19 1.24 -43.43
N SER A 144 1.17 1.61 -42.65
CA SER A 144 -0.16 1.92 -43.19
C SER A 144 -0.13 3.09 -44.17
N ASP A 145 0.64 4.14 -43.89
CA ASP A 145 0.82 5.27 -44.80
C ASP A 145 1.48 4.84 -46.12
N ALA A 146 2.47 3.95 -46.06
CA ALA A 146 3.15 3.41 -47.23
C ALA A 146 2.21 2.53 -48.08
N GLU A 147 1.37 1.71 -47.44
CA GLU A 147 0.36 0.88 -48.11
C GLU A 147 -0.69 1.74 -48.82
N VAL A 148 -1.19 2.79 -48.18
CA VAL A 148 -2.14 3.74 -48.79
C VAL A 148 -1.51 4.44 -50.01
N ARG A 149 -0.26 4.90 -49.90
CA ARG A 149 0.47 5.50 -51.02
C ARG A 149 0.64 4.51 -52.17
N LYS A 150 1.00 3.26 -51.86
CA LYS A 150 1.14 2.19 -52.87
C LYS A 150 -0.18 1.96 -53.61
N LEU A 151 -1.30 1.80 -52.91
CA LEU A 151 -2.61 1.60 -53.52
C LEU A 151 -3.02 2.78 -54.42
N ARG A 152 -2.73 4.01 -53.98
CA ARG A 152 -2.98 5.22 -54.78
C ARG A 152 -2.16 5.23 -56.07
N LEU A 153 -0.85 4.93 -55.98
CA LEU A 153 0.03 4.85 -57.14
C LEU A 153 -0.37 3.71 -58.08
N GLU A 154 -0.79 2.56 -57.56
CA GLU A 154 -1.33 1.46 -58.37
C GLU A 154 -2.61 1.86 -59.12
N ALA A 155 -3.51 2.60 -58.47
CA ALA A 155 -4.72 3.11 -59.10
C ALA A 155 -4.41 4.15 -60.19
N GLU A 156 -3.46 5.06 -59.94
CA GLU A 156 -2.98 6.03 -60.93
C GLU A 156 -2.31 5.31 -62.12
N ASN A 157 -1.49 4.30 -61.89
CA ASN A 157 -0.89 3.48 -62.96
C ASN A 157 -1.95 2.76 -63.80
N ARG A 158 -3.00 2.19 -63.18
CA ARG A 158 -4.10 1.55 -63.91
C ARG A 158 -4.87 2.57 -64.77
N ARG A 159 -5.11 3.78 -64.26
CA ARG A 159 -5.75 4.85 -65.04
C ARG A 159 -4.90 5.25 -66.24
N LEU A 160 -3.61 5.52 -66.03
CA LEU A 160 -2.68 5.87 -67.10
C LEU A 160 -2.55 4.75 -68.14
N ALA A 161 -2.54 3.49 -67.72
CA ALA A 161 -2.53 2.35 -68.64
C ALA A 161 -3.78 2.32 -69.54
N VAL A 162 -4.96 2.60 -68.98
CA VAL A 162 -6.21 2.70 -69.76
C VAL A 162 -6.19 3.91 -70.69
N GLU A 163 -5.73 5.07 -70.24
CA GLU A 163 -5.60 6.28 -71.07
C GLU A 163 -4.63 6.07 -72.25
N LEU A 164 -3.51 5.39 -72.03
CA LEU A 164 -2.55 5.04 -73.09
C LEU A 164 -3.14 4.06 -74.11
N GLU A 165 -3.88 3.05 -73.66
CA GLU A 165 -4.56 2.12 -74.58
C GLU A 165 -5.68 2.84 -75.37
N GLN A 166 -6.42 3.76 -74.75
CA GLN A 166 -7.39 4.60 -75.45
C GLN A 166 -6.72 5.53 -76.48
N ALA A 167 -5.57 6.12 -76.13
CA ALA A 167 -4.79 6.95 -77.04
C ALA A 167 -4.20 6.14 -78.23
N ARG A 168 -3.93 4.85 -78.04
CA ARG A 168 -3.53 3.92 -79.13
C ARG A 168 -4.69 3.55 -80.07
N ILE A 169 -5.93 3.63 -79.60
CA ILE A 169 -7.14 3.30 -80.39
C ILE A 169 -7.61 4.50 -81.23
N LEU A 170 -7.21 5.74 -80.91
CA LEU A 170 -7.41 6.89 -81.77
C LEU A 170 -6.58 6.76 -83.07
N PRO A 171 -7.18 6.99 -84.26
CA PRO A 171 -6.46 6.83 -85.52
C PRO A 171 -5.31 7.84 -85.63
N PRO A 172 -4.19 7.50 -86.29
CA PRO A 172 -3.12 8.44 -86.57
C PRO A 172 -3.61 9.48 -87.57
N GLY A 173 -4.14 10.58 -87.07
CA GLY A 173 -4.68 11.63 -87.90
C GLY A 173 -4.99 12.87 -87.08
N LEU A 174 -3.97 13.72 -86.92
CA LEU A 174 -4.05 15.19 -87.11
C LEU A 174 -2.62 15.75 -87.07
N PRO A 175 -2.34 16.81 -87.87
CA PRO A 175 -1.02 17.13 -88.43
C PRO A 175 -0.04 17.71 -87.43
N ALA A 176 1.25 17.61 -87.78
CA ALA A 176 2.43 18.11 -87.08
C ALA A 176 2.53 19.65 -86.97
N GLU A 177 1.43 20.38 -86.92
CA GLU A 177 1.39 21.82 -86.70
C GLU A 177 0.67 22.11 -85.40
N LEU A 178 1.39 22.04 -84.29
CA LEU A 178 1.20 22.81 -83.05
C LEU A 178 2.29 22.34 -82.07
N LEU A 179 3.56 22.48 -82.48
CA LEU A 179 4.67 22.50 -81.53
C LEU A 179 4.53 23.76 -80.67
N PRO A 180 4.37 23.67 -79.34
CA PRO A 180 4.56 24.83 -78.49
C PRO A 180 6.03 25.23 -78.61
N GLN A 181 6.26 26.45 -79.07
CA GLN A 181 7.59 27.03 -79.14
C GLN A 181 8.30 26.86 -77.81
N GLU A 182 9.54 26.37 -77.86
CA GLU A 182 10.46 26.31 -76.73
C GLU A 182 10.64 27.71 -76.15
N THR A 183 9.85 28.09 -75.15
CA THR A 183 10.23 29.20 -74.28
C THR A 183 11.29 28.68 -73.33
N LYS A 184 12.55 28.97 -73.66
CA LYS A 184 13.69 28.92 -72.72
C LYS A 184 13.34 29.74 -71.48
N ALA A 185 12.84 29.08 -70.45
CA ALA A 185 12.70 29.65 -69.11
C ALA A 185 13.90 29.18 -68.28
N GLU A 186 14.98 29.97 -68.30
CA GLU A 186 16.08 29.86 -67.34
C GLU A 186 15.52 29.93 -65.90
N ARG A 187 15.49 28.79 -65.20
CA ARG A 187 15.28 28.78 -63.75
C ARG A 187 16.64 28.67 -63.06
N LYS A 188 17.13 29.81 -62.58
CA LYS A 188 18.25 29.89 -61.61
C LYS A 188 17.96 28.99 -60.40
N PRO A 189 18.95 28.25 -59.87
CA PRO A 189 18.74 27.42 -58.69
C PRO A 189 18.62 28.30 -57.44
N ARG A 190 17.44 28.29 -56.80
CA ARG A 190 17.26 28.84 -55.45
C ARG A 190 17.90 27.90 -54.45
N GLY A 191 19.04 28.32 -53.90
CA GLY A 191 19.75 27.59 -52.85
C GLY A 191 18.87 27.38 -51.62
N VAL A 192 18.58 26.12 -51.33
CA VAL A 192 18.09 25.69 -50.02
C VAL A 192 19.31 25.25 -49.22
N ARG A 193 19.75 26.11 -48.30
CA ARG A 193 20.77 25.74 -47.30
C ARG A 193 20.15 24.72 -46.35
N SER A 194 20.55 23.46 -46.48
CA SER A 194 20.37 22.46 -45.43
C SER A 194 21.34 22.77 -44.28
N ARG A 195 20.80 23.15 -43.13
CA ARG A 195 21.51 23.02 -41.86
C ARG A 195 21.25 21.61 -41.34
N VAL A 196 22.19 20.72 -41.59
CA VAL A 196 22.32 19.46 -40.83
C VAL A 196 23.55 19.63 -39.94
N PRO A 197 23.44 19.47 -38.61
CA PRO A 197 24.60 19.56 -37.73
C PRO A 197 25.49 18.33 -37.92
N ALA A 198 26.73 18.59 -38.35
CA ALA A 198 27.82 17.64 -38.23
C ALA A 198 28.26 17.61 -36.76
N ASN A 199 28.14 16.45 -36.11
CA ASN A 199 28.99 16.00 -35.02
C ASN A 199 28.66 14.53 -34.71
N GLN A 200 28.99 13.67 -35.66
CA GLN A 200 29.38 12.29 -35.37
C GLN A 200 30.80 12.17 -35.91
N TYR A 201 31.77 12.06 -35.00
CA TYR A 201 33.08 11.41 -35.07
C TYR A 201 33.94 11.98 -33.94
N ALA A 202 33.81 11.39 -32.76
CA ALA A 202 34.89 11.35 -31.80
C ALA A 202 35.00 9.89 -31.34
N LEU A 203 35.93 9.19 -31.98
CA LEU A 203 36.58 8.00 -31.45
C LEU A 203 37.35 8.43 -30.20
N PHE A 204 37.06 7.78 -29.06
CA PHE A 204 37.99 7.18 -28.09
C PHE A 204 37.18 6.58 -26.95
#